data_AF-A0A5B0G348-F1
#
_entry.id   AF-A0A5B0G348-F1
#
_cell.length_a   1.000
_cell.length_b   1.000
_cell.length_c   1.000
_cell.angle_alpha   90.00
_cell.angle_beta   90.00
_cell.angle_gamma   90.00
#
_symmetry.space_group_name_H-M   'P 1'
#
loop_
_entity.id
_entity.type
_entity.pdbx_description
1 polymer ?
#
loop_
_entity_poly.entity_id
_entity_poly.type
_entity_poly.pdbx_seq_one_letter_code
_entity_poly.pdbx_strand_id
1 'polypeptide(L)'
;FSIGNGYLGMRGNPSEGRDSFSHGTYINGFHEIWDIHHAENAYGFARTGQTIVNVPDAKLMKLYVDDEPLLLSINEIQSYKRWIDFREGVLR
;
A
#
# COMPACT_ATOMS: atom_id res chain seq x y z
N PHE A 1 -2.45 9.69 4.16
CA PHE A 1 -1.39 9.91 3.15
C PHE A 1 -1.43 8.96 1.96
N SER A 2 -2.43 8.07 1.85
CA SER A 2 -2.59 7.27 0.62
C SER A 2 -2.93 8.17 -0.57
N ILE A 3 -2.51 7.76 -1.75
CA ILE A 3 -2.79 8.43 -3.03
C ILE A 3 -3.41 7.45 -4.02
N GLY A 4 -4.18 7.95 -4.98
CA GLY A 4 -4.73 7.13 -6.04
C GLY A 4 -5.47 7.94 -7.10
N ASN A 5 -5.70 7.32 -8.26
CA ASN A 5 -6.30 7.96 -9.43
C ASN A 5 -7.55 7.23 -9.96
N GLY A 6 -8.19 6.41 -9.11
CA GLY A 6 -9.32 5.56 -9.48
C GLY A 6 -8.94 4.24 -10.15
N TYR A 7 -7.74 4.16 -10.74
CA TYR A 7 -7.19 2.93 -11.32
C TYR A 7 -6.10 2.31 -10.42
N LEU A 8 -5.12 3.09 -9.99
CA LEU A 8 -4.03 2.69 -9.09
C LEU A 8 -4.21 3.40 -7.74
N GLY A 9 -4.06 2.65 -6.65
CA GLY A 9 -4.08 3.16 -5.29
C GLY A 9 -2.88 2.66 -4.49
N MET A 10 -2.27 3.53 -3.70
CA MET A 10 -1.10 3.19 -2.89
C MET A 10 -1.23 3.75 -1.48
N ARG A 11 -0.91 2.93 -0.48
CA ARG A 11 -0.76 3.38 0.90
C ARG A 11 0.41 4.36 1.01
N GLY A 12 0.26 5.34 1.90
CA GLY A 12 1.27 6.35 2.17
C GLY A 12 2.42 5.83 3.03
N ASN A 13 3.08 4.75 2.63
CA ASN A 13 4.31 4.28 3.27
C ASN A 13 5.51 5.16 2.83
N PRO A 14 6.54 5.36 3.66
CA PRO A 14 7.80 5.96 3.22
C PRO A 14 8.42 5.14 2.09
N SER A 15 8.88 5.82 1.03
CA SER A 15 9.43 5.16 -0.15
C SER A 15 10.82 4.57 0.11
N GLU A 16 11.59 5.14 1.04
CA GLU A 16 12.94 4.73 1.46
C GLU A 16 12.96 3.34 2.11
N GLY A 17 11.80 2.90 2.59
CA GLY A 17 11.50 1.51 2.91
C GLY A 17 11.78 1.05 4.34
N ARG A 18 11.24 -0.16 4.58
CA ARG A 18 11.41 -1.12 5.68
C ARG A 18 10.48 -1.01 6.88
N ASP A 19 10.26 0.17 7.47
CA ASP A 19 9.34 0.26 8.61
C ASP A 19 7.98 0.82 8.21
N SER A 20 7.02 -0.08 8.13
CA SER A 20 5.61 0.25 7.94
C SER A 20 4.74 -0.89 8.43
N PHE A 21 3.68 -0.56 9.16
CA PHE A 21 2.72 -1.54 9.66
C PHE A 21 2.16 -2.42 8.53
N SER A 22 1.84 -1.81 7.37
CA SER A 22 1.39 -2.56 6.21
C SER A 22 1.68 -1.79 4.92
N HIS A 23 2.32 -2.48 3.96
CA HIS A 23 2.47 -1.99 2.59
C HIS A 23 1.20 -2.28 1.79
N GLY A 24 0.93 -1.49 0.75
CA GLY A 24 -0.26 -1.67 -0.07
C GLY A 24 -0.21 -0.87 -1.35
N THR A 25 -0.28 -1.58 -2.48
CA THR A 25 -0.43 -1.08 -3.84
C THR A 25 -1.55 -1.90 -4.47
N TYR A 26 -2.52 -1.26 -5.09
CA TYR A 26 -3.75 -1.90 -5.56
C TYR A 26 -4.11 -1.38 -6.94
N ILE A 27 -4.50 -2.28 -7.84
CA ILE A 27 -5.10 -1.95 -9.13
C ILE A 27 -6.59 -2.22 -9.02
N ASN A 28 -7.41 -1.24 -9.41
CA ASN A 28 -8.86 -1.37 -9.43
C ASN A 28 -9.27 -2.52 -10.37
N GLY A 29 -10.10 -3.42 -9.86
CA GLY A 29 -10.52 -4.63 -10.57
C GLY A 29 -9.54 -5.80 -10.49
N PHE A 30 -8.32 -5.62 -9.95
CA PHE A 30 -7.38 -6.72 -9.73
C PHE A 30 -7.67 -7.41 -8.39
N HIS A 31 -8.20 -8.62 -8.44
CA HIS A 31 -8.66 -9.35 -7.26
C HIS A 31 -8.47 -10.85 -7.42
N GLU A 32 -8.38 -11.55 -6.29
CA GLU A 32 -8.43 -13.00 -6.24
C GLU A 32 -9.87 -13.47 -6.10
N ILE A 33 -10.14 -14.66 -6.64
CA ILE A 33 -11.45 -15.32 -6.60
C ILE A 33 -11.27 -16.66 -5.88
N TRP A 34 -12.19 -17.00 -4.98
CA TRP A 34 -12.14 -18.25 -4.21
C TRP A 34 -13.55 -18.78 -3.91
N ASP A 35 -13.66 -20.09 -3.66
CA ASP A 35 -14.94 -20.72 -3.32
C ASP A 35 -15.28 -20.52 -1.85
N ILE A 36 -16.48 -19.98 -1.58
CA ILE A 36 -16.96 -19.76 -0.22
C ILE A 36 -17.46 -21.07 0.37
N HIS A 37 -16.76 -21.54 1.40
CA HIS A 37 -17.16 -22.70 2.19
C HIS A 37 -18.01 -22.26 3.39
N HIS A 38 -19.31 -22.49 3.27
CA HIS A 38 -20.25 -22.29 4.37
C HIS A 38 -20.33 -23.56 5.22
N ALA A 39 -20.58 -23.40 6.53
CA ALA A 39 -20.78 -24.52 7.44
C ALA A 39 -22.08 -25.31 7.13
N GLU A 40 -23.04 -24.65 6.49
CA GLU A 40 -24.31 -25.23 6.05
C GLU A 40 -24.66 -24.77 4.63
N ASN A 41 -25.56 -25.50 3.97
CA ASN A 41 -25.98 -25.18 2.61
C ASN A 41 -27.39 -24.56 2.62
N ALA A 42 -27.50 -23.32 2.16
CA ALA A 42 -28.77 -22.61 2.05
C ALA A 42 -28.95 -21.98 0.66
N TYR A 43 -30.22 -21.84 0.25
CA TYR A 43 -30.57 -21.19 -1.01
C TYR A 43 -30.19 -19.71 -0.97
N GLY A 44 -29.61 -19.20 -2.07
CA GLY A 44 -29.20 -17.80 -2.20
C GLY A 44 -27.84 -17.44 -1.57
N PHE A 45 -27.13 -18.39 -0.95
CA PHE A 45 -25.80 -18.13 -0.43
C PHE A 45 -24.80 -17.87 -1.56
N ALA A 46 -23.97 -16.83 -1.37
CA ALA A 46 -22.85 -16.54 -2.27
C ALA A 46 -21.89 -17.73 -2.29
N ARG A 47 -21.49 -18.16 -3.49
CA ARG A 47 -20.55 -19.28 -3.70
C ARG A 47 -19.13 -18.81 -3.99
N THR A 48 -18.99 -17.59 -4.49
CA THR A 48 -17.73 -17.06 -4.98
C THR A 48 -17.38 -15.82 -4.19
N GLY A 49 -16.24 -15.87 -3.51
CA GLY A 49 -15.63 -14.75 -2.81
C GLY A 49 -14.69 -14.00 -3.73
N GLN A 50 -14.61 -12.69 -3.53
CA GLN A 50 -13.69 -11.81 -4.26
C GLN A 50 -12.99 -10.90 -3.25
N THR A 51 -11.67 -10.80 -3.36
CA THR A 51 -10.88 -9.92 -2.50
C THR A 51 -9.85 -9.19 -3.34
N ILE A 52 -9.85 -7.85 -3.30
CA ILE A 52 -8.77 -7.06 -3.90
C ILE A 52 -7.44 -7.45 -3.26
N VAL A 53 -6.42 -7.67 -4.08
CA VAL A 53 -5.11 -8.10 -3.58
C VAL A 53 -4.04 -7.05 -3.80
N ASN A 54 -3.02 -7.13 -2.94
CA ASN A 54 -1.85 -6.29 -3.07
C ASN A 54 -1.06 -6.69 -4.33
N VAL A 55 -0.79 -5.74 -5.21
CA VAL A 55 0.09 -5.93 -6.36
C VAL A 55 1.53 -5.57 -5.96
N PRO A 56 2.55 -5.94 -6.78
CA PRO A 56 3.93 -5.56 -6.50
C PRO A 56 4.08 -4.05 -6.24
N ASP A 57 4.83 -3.72 -5.19
CA ASP A 57 5.02 -2.34 -4.76
C ASP A 57 6.09 -1.65 -5.62
N ALA A 58 5.69 -0.63 -6.37
CA ALA A 58 6.57 0.17 -7.22
C ALA A 58 7.15 1.42 -6.52
N LYS A 59 6.83 1.67 -5.24
CA LYS A 59 7.26 2.86 -4.50
C LYS A 59 8.64 2.73 -3.83
N LEU A 60 9.17 1.52 -3.72
CA LEU A 60 10.40 1.26 -2.97
C LEU A 60 11.60 1.92 -3.67
N MET A 61 12.24 2.83 -2.96
CA MET A 61 13.56 3.38 -3.28
C MET A 61 14.49 3.13 -2.11
N LYS A 62 15.79 2.96 -2.36
CA LYS A 62 16.79 2.87 -1.31
C LYS A 62 17.82 3.96 -1.53
N LEU A 63 18.09 4.74 -0.49
CA LEU A 63 19.13 5.75 -0.49
C LEU A 63 20.27 5.31 0.43
N TYR A 64 21.49 5.44 -0.08
CA TYR A 64 22.72 5.16 0.66
C TYR A 64 23.64 6.38 0.56
N VAL A 65 24.30 6.70 1.67
CA VAL A 65 25.36 7.70 1.74
C VAL A 65 26.55 7.04 2.43
N ASP A 66 27.70 6.98 1.76
CA ASP A 66 28.91 6.31 2.27
C ASP A 66 28.63 4.88 2.78
N ASP A 67 27.86 4.10 2.00
CA ASP A 67 27.38 2.75 2.32
C ASP A 67 26.40 2.63 3.51
N GLU A 68 26.04 3.74 4.17
CA GLU A 68 25.01 3.77 5.21
C GLU A 68 23.61 3.99 4.60
N PRO A 69 22.62 3.13 4.89
CA PRO A 69 21.26 3.30 4.39
C PRO A 69 20.52 4.41 5.14
N LEU A 70 19.73 5.22 4.42
CA LEU A 70 18.75 6.11 5.04
C LEU A 70 17.54 5.29 5.52
N LEU A 71 17.36 5.24 6.83
CA LEU A 71 16.26 4.62 7.55
C LEU A 71 15.67 5.64 8.53
N LEU A 72 14.46 6.12 8.23
CA LEU A 72 13.78 7.15 9.03
C LEU A 72 13.55 6.75 10.50
N SER A 73 13.58 5.45 10.81
CA SER A 73 13.35 4.93 12.16
C SER A 73 14.59 4.97 13.05
N ILE A 74 15.80 4.97 12.49
CA ILE A 74 17.04 4.84 13.27
C ILE A 74 18.07 5.94 13.00
N ASN A 75 18.05 6.58 11.82
CA ASN A 75 18.98 7.67 11.54
C ASN A 75 18.56 8.94 12.28
N GLU A 76 19.54 9.77 12.64
CA GLU A 76 19.27 11.10 13.19
C GLU A 76 18.78 12.03 12.09
N ILE A 77 17.53 12.48 12.18
CA ILE A 77 16.92 13.39 11.22
C ILE A 77 16.76 14.78 11.84
N GLN A 78 17.48 15.77 11.32
CA GLN A 78 17.42 17.15 11.82
C GLN A 78 16.06 17.81 11.58
N SER A 79 15.43 17.52 10.43
CA SER A 79 14.10 18.03 10.11
C SER A 79 13.36 17.06 9.19
N TYR A 80 12.08 16.88 9.43
CA TYR A 80 11.21 16.03 8.63
C TYR A 80 9.86 16.69 8.43
N LYS A 81 9.38 16.74 7.20
CA LYS A 81 8.07 17.29 6.87
C LYS A 81 7.40 16.40 5.84
N ARG A 82 6.11 16.14 6.05
CA ARG A 82 5.29 15.35 5.14
C ARG A 82 3.86 15.89 5.14
N TRP A 83 3.30 16.13 3.96
CA TRP A 83 1.94 16.62 3.81
C TRP A 83 1.33 16.15 2.49
N ILE A 84 0.01 16.23 2.40
CA ILE A 84 -0.71 15.98 1.16
C ILE A 84 -1.28 17.31 0.68
N ASP A 85 -1.00 17.68 -0.56
CA ASP A 85 -1.75 18.75 -1.21
C ASP A 85 -3.04 18.14 -1.76
N PHE A 86 -4.18 18.44 -1.12
CA PHE A 86 -5.49 17.92 -1.53
C PHE A 86 -6.02 18.56 -2.82
N ARG A 87 -5.49 19.73 -3.23
CA ARG A 87 -5.89 20.37 -4.49
C ARG A 87 -5.19 19.71 -5.67
N GLU A 88 -3.90 19.39 -5.50
CA GLU A 88 -3.10 18.73 -6.54
C GLU A 88 -3.18 17.19 -6.48
N GLY A 89 -3.57 16.60 -5.35
CA GLY A 89 -3.53 15.15 -5.13
C GLY A 89 -2.12 14.60 -4.95
N VAL A 90 -1.16 15.42 -4.51
CA VAL A 90 0.27 15.10 -4.45
C VAL A 90 0.72 14.93 -3.00
N LEU A 91 1.43 13.82 -2.72
CA LEU A 91 2.16 13.62 -1.47
C LEU A 91 3.52 14.35 -1.56
N ARG A 92 3.85 15.14 -0.54
CA ARG A 92 5.11 15.88 -0.41
C ARG A 92 5.76 15.62 0.94
#